data_AF-A0A7V8WZY9-F1
#
_entry.id   AF-A0A7V8WZY9-F1
#
_cell.length_a   1.000
_cell.length_b   1.000
_cell.length_c   1.000
_cell.angle_alpha   90.00
_cell.angle_beta   90.00
_cell.angle_gamma   90.00
#
_symmetry.space_group_name_H-M   'P 1'
#
loop_
_entity.id
_entity.type
_entity.pdbx_description
1 polymer ?
#
loop_
_entity_poly.entity_id
_entity_poly.type
_entity_poly.pdbx_seq_one_letter_code
_entity_poly.pdbx_strand_id
1 'polypeptide(L)' 'MNGREWIDAYAAALGVKPPDDATFEALLDLAGVAAHGSERVAAPIACWLVGRAGLDVEKAQRLAGEVGPGEP' A
#
# COMPACT_ATOMS: atom_id res chain seq x y z
N MET A 1 19.55 -2.05 -9.21
CA MET A 1 18.68 -2.08 -8.02
C MET A 1 17.25 -2.34 -8.50
N ASN A 2 16.65 -3.45 -8.06
CA ASN A 2 15.24 -3.74 -8.28
C ASN A 2 14.36 -3.01 -7.25
N GLY A 3 13.03 -3.15 -7.36
CA GLY A 3 12.09 -2.47 -6.46
C GLY A 3 12.27 -2.84 -4.99
N ARG A 4 12.55 -4.12 -4.68
CA ARG A 4 12.73 -4.58 -3.29
C ARG A 4 14.01 -4.03 -2.67
N GLU A 5 15.11 -4.12 -3.41
CA GLU A 5 16.41 -3.57 -3.00
C GLU A 5 16.31 -2.05 -2.76
N TRP A 6 15.54 -1.32 -3.58
CA TRP A 6 15.34 0.12 -3.38
C TRP A 6 14.55 0.43 -2.10
N ILE A 7 13.48 -0.34 -1.83
CA ILE A 7 12.66 -0.16 -0.63
C ILE A 7 13.45 -0.47 0.63
N ASP A 8 14.29 -1.51 0.62
CA ASP A 8 15.16 -1.84 1.76
C ASP A 8 16.15 -0.70 2.04
N ALA A 9 16.79 -0.15 1.00
CA ALA A 9 17.70 0.98 1.14
C ALA A 9 16.98 2.25 1.63
N TYR A 10 15.76 2.49 1.15
CA TYR A 10 14.96 3.65 1.57
C TYR A 10 14.47 3.54 3.02
N ALA A 11 14.01 2.35 3.44
CA ALA A 11 13.64 2.08 4.83
C ALA A 11 14.83 2.31 5.77
N ALA A 12 16.02 1.84 5.39
CA ALA A 12 17.25 2.10 6.13
C ALA A 12 17.57 3.61 6.24
N ALA A 13 17.42 4.36 5.15
CA ALA A 13 17.62 5.82 5.16
C ALA A 13 16.59 6.57 6.04
N LEU A 14 15.37 6.04 6.15
CA LEU A 14 14.32 6.56 7.03
C LEU A 14 14.49 6.13 8.50
N GLY A 15 15.40 5.19 8.79
CA GLY A 15 15.59 4.62 10.14
C GLY A 15 14.43 3.70 10.57
N VAL A 16 13.71 3.11 9.62
CA VAL A 16 12.61 2.17 9.89
C VAL A 16 12.95 0.77 9.38
N LYS A 17 12.30 -0.25 9.95
CA LYS A 17 12.41 -1.61 9.45
C LYS A 17 11.67 -1.71 8.10
N PRO A 18 12.28 -2.29 7.04
CA PRO A 18 11.55 -2.57 5.81
C PRO A 18 10.42 -3.59 6.05
N PRO A 19 9.38 -3.59 5.20
CA PRO A 19 8.34 -4.62 5.25
C PRO A 19 8.94 -6.01 4.99
N ASP A 20 8.36 -7.03 5.62
CA ASP A 20 8.59 -8.43 5.22
C ASP A 20 7.84 -8.76 3.92
N ASP A 21 8.05 -9.97 3.39
CA ASP A 21 7.47 -10.38 2.10
C ASP A 21 5.95 -10.35 2.11
N ALA A 22 5.33 -10.82 3.20
CA ALA A 22 3.87 -10.82 3.34
C ALA A 22 3.31 -9.40 3.35
N THR A 23 3.93 -8.49 4.11
CA THR A 23 3.54 -7.08 4.15
C THR A 23 3.75 -6.40 2.80
N PHE A 24 4.85 -6.72 2.10
CA PHE A 24 5.17 -6.17 0.80
C PHE A 24 4.09 -6.53 -0.24
N GLU A 25 3.76 -7.81 -0.36
CA GLU A 25 2.71 -8.28 -1.28
C GLU A 25 1.34 -7.68 -0.93
N ALA A 26 0.99 -7.65 0.36
CA ALA A 26 -0.29 -7.09 0.79
C ALA A 26 -0.41 -5.57 0.48
N LEU A 27 0.67 -4.81 0.58
CA LEU A 27 0.69 -3.40 0.17
C LEU A 27 0.52 -3.25 -1.35
N LEU A 28 1.09 -4.15 -2.15
CA LEU A 28 0.89 -4.16 -3.61
C LEU A 28 -0.55 -4.51 -3.99
N ASP A 29 -1.14 -5.50 -3.33
CA ASP A 29 -2.54 -5.87 -3.52
C ASP A 29 -3.49 -4.72 -3.16
N LEU A 30 -3.26 -4.05 -2.03
CA LEU A 30 -4.00 -2.85 -1.64
C LEU A 30 -3.90 -1.76 -2.70
N ALA A 31 -2.68 -1.46 -3.16
CA ALA A 31 -2.43 -0.48 -4.22
C ALA A 31 -3.17 -0.87 -5.51
N GLY A 32 -3.19 -2.16 -5.84
CA GLY A 32 -3.95 -2.73 -6.94
C GLY A 32 -5.45 -2.45 -6.80
N VAL A 33 -6.06 -2.81 -5.68
CA VAL A 33 -7.50 -2.57 -5.42
C VAL A 33 -7.84 -1.08 -5.57
N ALA A 34 -7.04 -0.20 -4.96
CA ALA A 34 -7.26 1.24 -5.05
C ALA A 34 -7.14 1.77 -6.49
N ALA A 35 -6.16 1.31 -7.25
CA ALA A 35 -5.97 1.73 -8.65
C ALA A 35 -7.08 1.24 -9.58
N HIS A 36 -7.59 0.01 -9.37
CA HIS A 36 -8.68 -0.55 -10.17
C HIS A 36 -10.06 0.06 -9.82
N GLY A 37 -10.29 0.39 -8.55
CA GLY A 37 -11.52 1.03 -8.09
C GLY A 37 -11.58 2.54 -8.33
N SER A 38 -10.50 3.16 -8.81
CA SER A 38 -10.42 4.61 -9.03
C SER A 38 -9.45 4.89 -10.19
N GLU A 39 -8.35 5.57 -9.92
CA GLU A 39 -7.28 5.87 -10.87
C GLU A 39 -5.92 5.51 -10.26
N ARG A 40 -4.87 5.47 -11.10
CA ARG A 40 -3.51 5.14 -10.65
C ARG A 40 -2.99 6.01 -9.50
N VAL A 41 -3.50 7.24 -9.34
CA VAL A 41 -3.14 8.15 -8.24
C VAL A 41 -3.63 7.65 -6.88
N ALA A 42 -4.68 6.83 -6.83
CA ALA A 42 -5.24 6.31 -5.59
C ALA A 42 -4.31 5.32 -4.88
N ALA A 43 -3.53 4.54 -5.63
CA ALA A 43 -2.60 3.55 -5.09
C ALA A 43 -1.63 4.10 -4.02
N PRO A 44 -0.77 5.09 -4.33
CA PRO A 44 0.17 5.62 -3.33
C PRO A 44 -0.53 6.36 -2.18
N ILE A 45 -1.67 7.00 -2.44
CA ILE A 45 -2.42 7.74 -1.41
C ILE A 45 -3.10 6.78 -0.43
N ALA A 46 -3.63 5.65 -0.91
CA ALA A 46 -4.18 4.59 -0.08
C ALA A 46 -3.13 4.01 0.87
N CYS A 47 -1.95 3.62 0.35
CA CYS A 47 -0.86 3.10 1.18
C CYS A 47 -0.40 4.12 2.24
N TRP A 48 -0.34 5.42 1.90
CA TRP A 48 -0.04 6.48 2.86
C TRP A 48 -1.11 6.62 3.96
N LEU A 49 -2.40 6.57 3.60
CA LEU A 49 -3.50 6.64 4.56
C LEU A 49 -3.47 5.48 5.56
N VAL A 50 -3.15 4.26 5.09
CA VAL A 50 -3.01 3.09 5.96
C VAL A 50 -1.91 3.29 6.98
N GLY A 51 -0.73 3.73 6.54
CA GLY A 51 0.38 4.06 7.44
C GLY A 51 0.01 5.15 8.45
N ARG A 52 -0.74 6.18 8.01
CA ARG A 52 -1.23 7.26 8.88
C ARG A 52 -2.28 6.80 9.90
N ALA A 53 -3.11 5.83 9.54
CA ALA A 53 -4.16 5.30 10.40
C ALA A 53 -3.65 4.22 11.37
N GLY A 54 -2.41 3.73 11.21
CA GLY A 54 -1.86 2.63 12.00
C GLY A 54 -2.66 1.34 11.83
N LEU A 55 -3.29 1.16 10.68
CA LEU A 55 -4.10 -0.03 10.39
C LEU A 55 -3.20 -1.16 9.89
N ASP A 56 -3.59 -2.37 10.28
CA ASP A 56 -3.12 -3.57 9.62
C ASP A 56 -3.52 -3.57 8.14
N VAL A 57 -2.62 -4.06 7.27
CA VAL A 57 -2.79 -4.01 5.82
C VAL A 57 -3.96 -4.87 5.34
N GLU A 58 -4.24 -6.01 5.97
CA GLU A 58 -5.38 -6.86 5.60
C GLU A 58 -6.70 -6.18 5.94
N LYS A 59 -6.75 -5.47 7.08
CA LYS A 59 -7.91 -4.66 7.45
C LYS A 59 -8.12 -3.53 6.46
N ALA A 60 -7.04 -2.86 6.03
CA ALA A 60 -7.12 -1.80 5.04
C ALA A 60 -7.59 -2.29 3.67
N GLN A 61 -7.12 -3.46 3.21
CA GLN A 61 -7.57 -4.08 1.96
C GLN A 61 -9.08 -4.33 1.95
N ARG A 62 -9.63 -4.89 3.04
CA ARG A 62 -11.08 -5.12 3.17
C ARG A 62 -11.87 -3.82 3.02
N LEU A 63 -11.44 -2.77 3.72
CA LEU A 63 -12.06 -1.44 3.61
C LEU A 63 -11.96 -0.86 2.20
N ALA A 64 -10.81 -1.02 1.53
CA ALA A 64 -10.65 -0.56 0.15
C ALA A 64 -11.59 -1.28 -0.81
N GLY A 65 -11.84 -2.59 -0.61
CA GLY A 65 -12.82 -3.35 -1.39
C GLY A 65 -14.27 -2.91 -1.17
N GLU A 66 -14.61 -2.45 0.04
CA GLU A 66 -15.95 -1.96 0.40
C GLU A 66 -16.29 -0.59 -0.22
N VAL A 67 -15.29 0.24 -0.54
CA VAL A 67 -15.50 1.54 -1.22
C VAL A 67 -16.08 1.34 -2.63
N GLY A 68 -15.82 0.20 -3.26
CA GLY A 68 -16.26 -0.10 -4.62
C GLY A 68 -15.58 0.78 -5.68
N PRO A 69 -15.87 0.57 -6.99
CA PRO A 69 -15.42 1.49 -8.01
C PRO A 69 -16.12 2.84 -7.82
N GLY A 70 -15.35 3.93 -7.78
CA GLY A 70 -15.91 5.28 -7.68
C GLY A 70 -16.87 5.55 -8.84
N GLU A 71 -18.05 6.09 -8.54
CA GLU A 71 -18.94 6.57 -9.61
C GLU A 71 -18.21 7.64 -10.46
N PRO A 72 -18.35 7.60 -11.80
CA PRO A 72 -17.63 8.48 -12.72
C PRO A 72 -17.99 9.97 -12.57
#